data_AF-A0A258CSV3-F1
#
_entry.id   AF-A0A258CSV3-F1
#
_cell.length_a   1.000
_cell.length_b   1.000
_cell.length_c   1.000
_cell.angle_alpha   90.00
_cell.angle_beta   90.00
_cell.angle_gamma   90.00
#
_symmetry.space_group_name_H-M   'P 1'
#
loop_
_entity.id
_entity.type
_entity.pdbx_description
1 polymer ?
#
loop_
_entity_poly.entity_id
_entity_poly.type
_entity_poly.pdbx_seq_one_letter_code
_entity_poly.pdbx_strand_id
1 'polypeptide(L)' 'DESHQHQGHGGWREGGETHFRVEIVSVAFAGKSRLERHRLVNGALAQELAESVHALAIAARAPGEG' A
#
# COMPACT_ATOMS: atom_id res chain seq x y z
N ASP A 1 -5.08 -4.31 11.31
CA ASP A 1 -6.43 -3.74 11.47
C ASP A 1 -6.44 -3.02 12.81
N GLU A 2 -6.23 -1.71 12.80
CA GLU A 2 -6.16 -0.88 14.02
C GLU A 2 -7.27 0.18 13.99
N SER A 3 -8.45 -0.25 13.55
CA SER A 3 -9.63 0.57 13.26
C SER A 3 -10.33 1.14 14.51
N HIS A 4 -9.83 0.87 15.72
CA HIS A 4 -10.54 1.14 16.97
C HIS A 4 -10.16 2.44 17.70
N GLN A 5 -9.18 3.23 17.25
CA GLN A 5 -8.70 4.39 18.03
C GLN A 5 -9.24 5.77 17.59
N HIS A 6 -10.16 5.87 16.62
CA HIS A 6 -10.52 7.17 16.03
C HIS A 6 -12.03 7.47 16.03
N GLN A 7 -12.75 7.13 17.10
CA GLN A 7 -14.09 7.69 17.34
C GLN A 7 -13.96 9.13 17.86
N GLY A 8 -14.24 10.14 17.02
CA GLY A 8 -14.53 11.49 17.54
C GLY A 8 -14.18 12.71 16.69
N HIS A 9 -13.53 12.61 15.53
CA HIS A 9 -13.24 13.80 14.71
C HIS A 9 -14.22 13.96 13.54
N GLY A 10 -14.79 15.17 13.44
CA GLY A 10 -15.81 15.62 12.47
C GLY A 10 -15.35 15.69 11.01
N GLY A 11 -14.90 14.55 10.48
CA GLY A 11 -14.60 14.30 9.07
C GLY A 11 -14.98 12.89 8.64
N TRP A 12 -15.87 12.23 9.39
CA TRP A 12 -16.33 10.88 9.09
C TRP A 12 -17.30 10.92 7.88
N ARG A 13 -16.83 10.44 6.73
CA ARG A 13 -17.68 10.11 5.58
C ARG A 13 -17.94 8.60 5.61
N GLU A 14 -19.21 8.25 5.44
CA GLU A 14 -19.68 6.88 5.25
C GLU A 14 -18.91 6.23 4.07
N GLY A 15 -18.22 5.11 4.31
CA GLY A 15 -17.44 4.38 3.28
C GLY A 15 -15.92 4.25 3.50
N GLY A 16 -15.42 4.61 4.69
CA GLY A 16 -13.99 4.68 5.01
C GLY A 16 -13.28 3.35 5.29
N GLU A 17 -13.15 2.48 4.29
CA GLU A 17 -12.08 1.46 4.26
C GLU A 17 -10.98 1.91 3.30
N THR A 18 -10.24 2.95 3.66
CA THR A 18 -9.29 3.63 2.75
C THR A 18 -7.84 3.16 2.89
N HIS A 19 -7.60 2.07 3.61
CA HIS A 19 -6.28 1.54 3.91
C HIS A 19 -6.14 0.13 3.32
N PHE A 20 -5.45 0.02 2.19
CA PHE A 20 -5.21 -1.25 1.53
C PHE A 20 -3.80 -1.75 1.83
N ARG A 21 -3.65 -3.06 2.05
CA ARG A 21 -2.33 -3.72 2.11
C ARG A 21 -2.15 -4.59 0.88
N VAL A 22 -1.04 -4.41 0.18
CA VAL A 22 -0.70 -5.21 -1.00
C VAL A 22 0.64 -5.88 -0.76
N GLU A 23 0.63 -7.21 -0.79
CA GLU A 23 1.84 -8.03 -0.79
C GLU A 23 2.15 -8.50 -2.20
N ILE A 24 3.38 -8.25 -2.67
CA ILE A 24 3.81 -8.59 -4.01
C ILE A 24 5.12 -9.35 -3.93
N VAL A 25 5.15 -10.55 -4.51
CA VAL A 25 6.37 -11.33 -4.68
C VAL A 25 6.73 -11.35 -6.15
N SER A 26 7.90 -10.85 -6.51
CA SER A 26 8.35 -10.78 -7.91
C SER A 26 9.85 -10.79 -8.04
N VAL A 27 10.36 -11.53 -9.04
CA VAL A 27 11.79 -11.54 -9.42
C VAL A 27 12.30 -10.14 -9.76
N ALA A 28 11.41 -9.24 -10.20
CA ALA A 28 11.76 -7.85 -10.50
C ALA A 28 12.27 -7.08 -9.26
N PHE A 29 12.03 -7.58 -8.05
CA PHE A 29 12.50 -6.98 -6.81
C PHE A 29 13.89 -7.47 -6.36
N ALA A 30 14.44 -8.49 -7.03
CA ALA A 30 15.76 -9.01 -6.70
C ALA A 30 16.85 -7.93 -6.85
N GLY A 31 17.71 -7.78 -5.84
CA GLY A 31 18.78 -6.78 -5.81
C GLY A 31 18.32 -5.33 -5.64
N LYS A 32 17.01 -5.06 -5.53
CA LYS A 32 16.48 -3.71 -5.31
C LYS A 32 16.31 -3.41 -3.83
N SER A 33 16.64 -2.19 -3.42
CA SER A 33 16.35 -1.68 -2.08
C SER A 33 14.84 -1.57 -1.83
N ARG A 34 14.44 -1.54 -0.56
CA ARG A 34 13.03 -1.35 -0.17
C ARG A 34 12.40 -0.12 -0.85
N LEU A 35 13.12 0.99 -0.92
CA LEU A 35 12.62 2.22 -1.53
C LEU A 35 12.39 2.06 -3.04
N GLU A 36 13.30 1.40 -3.76
CA GLU A 36 13.15 1.13 -5.20
C GLU A 36 11.96 0.23 -5.48
N ARG A 37 11.75 -0.81 -4.65
CA ARG A 37 10.58 -1.68 -4.76
C ARG A 37 9.29 -0.89 -4.56
N HIS A 38 9.23 -0.03 -3.54
CA HIS A 38 8.07 0.84 -3.32
C HIS A 38 7.83 1.81 -4.49
N ARG A 39 8.89 2.38 -5.09
CA ARG A 39 8.76 3.26 -6.27
C ARG A 39 8.20 2.52 -7.48
N LEU A 40 8.62 1.27 -7.71
CA LEU A 40 8.08 0.44 -8.79
C LEU A 40 6.59 0.16 -8.59
N VAL A 41 6.21 -0.24 -7.38
CA VAL A 41 4.81 -0.55 -7.06
C VAL A 41 3.94 0.71 -7.12
N ASN A 42 4.39 1.82 -6.53
CA ASN A 42 3.69 3.09 -6.62
C ASN A 42 3.60 3.59 -8.07
N GLY A 43 4.63 3.41 -8.89
CA GLY A 43 4.57 3.79 -10.31
C GLY A 43 3.53 2.98 -11.08
N ALA A 44 3.45 1.67 -10.85
CA ALA A 44 2.47 0.80 -11.48
C ALA A 44 1.04 1.09 -11.01
N LEU A 45 0.87 1.46 -9.73
CA LEU A 45 -0.44 1.71 -9.14
C LEU A 45 -0.83 3.19 -9.13
N ALA A 46 0.05 4.12 -9.53
CA ALA A 46 -0.20 5.56 -9.45
C ALA A 46 -1.46 5.98 -10.20
N GLN A 47 -1.72 5.35 -11.36
CA GLN A 47 -2.87 5.66 -12.19
C GLN A 47 -4.18 5.12 -11.57
N GLU A 48 -4.14 3.94 -10.95
CA GLU A 48 -5.29 3.31 -10.28
C GLU A 48 -5.59 3.95 -8.91
N LEU A 49 -4.55 4.37 -8.18
CA LEU A 49 -4.65 4.98 -6.85
C LEU A 49 -5.07 6.45 -6.90
N ALA A 50 -4.85 7.13 -8.03
CA ALA A 50 -5.20 8.55 -8.20
C ALA A 50 -6.70 8.81 -8.00
N GLU A 51 -7.55 7.79 -8.17
CA GLU A 51 -9.00 7.96 -8.17
C GLU A 51 -9.68 7.59 -6.83
N SER A 52 -9.01 6.87 -5.90
CA SER A 52 -9.80 6.21 -4.83
C SER A 52 -9.14 5.89 -3.48
N VAL A 53 -7.81 5.98 -3.30
CA VAL A 53 -7.17 5.46 -2.06
C VAL A 53 -6.44 6.55 -1.26
N HIS A 54 -6.72 6.64 0.05
CA HIS A 54 -6.02 7.60 0.94
C HIS A 54 -4.69 7.04 1.48
N ALA A 55 -4.54 5.72 1.68
CA ALA A 55 -3.28 5.11 2.11
C ALA A 55 -3.11 3.66 1.61
N LEU A 56 -1.90 3.34 1.11
CA LEU A 56 -1.52 2.00 0.66
C LEU A 56 -0.28 1.50 1.41
N ALA A 57 -0.40 0.36 2.08
CA ALA A 57 0.72 -0.35 2.69
C ALA A 57 1.28 -1.38 1.69
N ILE A 58 2.50 -1.16 1.20
CA ILE A 58 3.17 -2.03 0.22
C ILE A 58 4.18 -2.92 0.95
N ALA A 59 4.08 -4.23 0.72
CA ALA A 59 5.11 -5.21 1.06
C ALA A 59 5.59 -5.89 -0.23
N ALA A 60 6.80 -5.56 -0.67
CA ALA A 60 7.39 -6.08 -1.92
C ALA A 60 8.64 -6.92 -1.64
N ARG A 61 8.60 -8.21 -1.99
CA ARG A 61 9.67 -9.19 -1.70
C ARG A 61 10.13 -9.93 -2.96
N ALA A 62 11.42 -10.24 -3.05
CA ALA A 62 11.91 -11.13 -4.10
C ALA A 62 11.59 -12.60 -3.74
N PRO A 63 11.41 -13.50 -4.72
CA PRO A 63 11.27 -14.93 -4.45
C PRO A 63 12.50 -15.44 -3.69
N GLY A 64 12.27 -16.14 -2.58
CA GLY A 64 13.33 -16.66 -1.71
C GLY A 64 13.74 -15.73 -0.56
N GLU A 65 13.19 -14.52 -0.48
CA GLU A 65 13.26 -13.69 0.73
C GLU A 65 12.06 -14.03 1.63
N GLY A 66 12.25 -15.00 2.54
CA GLY A 66 11.25 -15.47 3.50
C GLY A 66 11.86 -15.77 4.86
#